data_AF-A0A529K362-F1
#
_entry.id   AF-A0A529K362-F1
#
_cell.length_a   1.000
_cell.length_b   1.000
_cell.length_c   1.000
_cell.angle_alpha   90.00
_cell.angle_beta   90.00
_cell.angle_gamma   90.00
#
_symmetry.space_group_name_H-M   'P 1'
#
loop_
_entity.id
_entity.type
_entity.pdbx_description
1 polymer ?
#
loop_
_entity_poly.entity_id
_entity_poly.type
_entity_poly.pdbx_seq_one_letter_code
_entity_poly.pdbx_strand_id
1 'polypeptide(L)' 'NQQLRTLLVAGATSILKLARRGLQPSPWIAAMMLRRPFKVIAVALANKIGRIIWALLVRGDSYRGAKMIVQA' A
#
# COMPACT_ATOMS: atom_id res chain seq x y z
N ASN A 1 4.42 -13.83 12.70
CA ASN A 1 4.54 -12.61 13.53
C ASN A 1 3.29 -11.75 13.38
N GLN A 2 2.46 -11.67 14.43
CA GLN A 2 1.17 -10.98 14.41
C GLN A 2 1.31 -9.45 14.43
N GLN A 3 2.27 -8.93 15.19
CA GLN A 3 2.48 -7.49 15.36
C GLN A 3 2.83 -6.79 14.05
N LEU A 4 3.74 -7.37 13.26
CA LEU A 4 4.12 -6.83 11.95
C LEU A 4 2.92 -6.75 10.99
N ARG A 5 2.07 -7.78 10.95
CA ARG A 5 0.86 -7.77 10.12
C ARG A 5 -0.11 -6.69 10.57
N THR A 6 -0.32 -6.54 11.88
CA THR A 6 -1.18 -5.50 12.44
C THR A 6 -0.67 -4.10 12.06
N LEU A 7 0.63 -3.85 12.19
CA LEU A 7 1.24 -2.57 11.81
C LEU A 7 1.09 -2.29 10.31
N LEU A 8 1.32 -3.29 9.45
CA LEU A 8 1.16 -3.15 8.01
C LEU A 8 -0.29 -2.83 7.62
N VAL A 9 -1.27 -3.48 8.25
CA VAL A 9 -2.71 -3.21 8.02
C VAL A 9 -3.10 -1.82 8.54
N ALA A 10 -2.58 -1.39 9.69
CA ALA A 10 -2.81 -0.05 10.21
C ALA A 10 -2.23 1.04 9.28
N GLY A 11 -1.00 0.85 8.79
CA GLY A 11 -0.37 1.74 7.82
C GLY A 11 -1.13 1.81 6.51
N ALA A 12 -1.52 0.66 5.96
CA ALA A 12 -2.37 0.58 4.76
C ALA A 12 -3.71 1.30 4.95
N THR A 13 -4.34 1.15 6.11
CA THR A 13 -5.59 1.84 6.44
C THR A 13 -5.42 3.36 6.47
N SER A 14 -4.30 3.86 6.99
CA SER A 14 -3.98 5.29 6.98
C SER A 14 -3.85 5.84 5.55
N ILE A 15 -3.12 5.13 4.69
CA ILE A 15 -2.95 5.49 3.26
C ILE A 15 -4.31 5.53 2.54
N LEU A 16 -5.15 4.53 2.75
CA LEU A 16 -6.49 4.51 2.16
C LEU A 16 -7.42 5.61 2.69
N LYS A 17 -7.30 5.99 3.97
CA LYS A 17 -8.03 7.14 4.53
C LYS A 17 -7.59 8.44 3.85
N LEU A 18 -6.30 8.61 3.61
CA LEU A 18 -5.75 9.77 2.91
C LEU A 18 -6.20 9.80 1.44
N ALA A 19 -6.25 8.63 0.78
CA ALA A 19 -6.80 8.50 -0.57
C ALA A 19 -8.27 8.94 -0.65
N ARG A 20 -9.09 8.60 0.35
CA ARG A 20 -10.48 9.07 0.44
C ARG A 20 -10.60 10.58 0.64
N ARG A 21 -9.58 11.23 1.22
CA ARG A 21 -9.53 12.68 1.46
C ARG A 21 -9.03 13.49 0.25
N GLY A 22 -8.78 12.85 -0.89
CA GLY A 22 -8.40 13.54 -2.12
C GLY A 22 -6.92 13.44 -2.49
N LEU A 23 -6.10 12.71 -1.73
CA LEU A 23 -4.78 12.32 -2.23
C LEU A 23 -4.96 11.34 -3.38
N GLN A 24 -4.35 11.60 -4.53
CA GLN A 24 -4.39 10.71 -5.69
C GLN A 24 -3.77 9.34 -5.35
N PRO A 25 -4.57 8.28 -5.16
CA PRO A 25 -4.01 6.97 -4.93
C PRO A 25 -3.53 6.38 -6.25
N SER A 26 -2.71 5.32 -6.19
CA SER A 26 -2.36 4.60 -7.43
C SER A 26 -3.64 4.17 -8.17
N PRO A 27 -3.66 4.16 -9.51
CA PRO A 27 -4.85 3.80 -10.29
C PRO A 27 -5.45 2.45 -9.88
N TRP A 28 -4.59 1.49 -9.49
CA TRP A 28 -5.02 0.18 -8.97
C TRP A 28 -5.82 0.28 -7.66
N ILE A 29 -5.41 1.13 -6.73
CA ILE A 29 -6.13 1.36 -5.46
C ILE A 29 -7.47 2.07 -5.74
N ALA A 30 -7.47 3.09 -6.60
CA ALA A 30 -8.71 3.77 -7.02
C ALA A 30 -9.72 2.78 -7.61
N ALA A 31 -9.28 1.94 -8.56
CA ALA A 31 -10.12 0.93 -9.19
C ALA A 31 -10.68 -0.10 -8.19
N MET A 32 -9.89 -0.49 -7.20
CA MET A 32 -10.37 -1.40 -6.15
C MET A 32 -11.34 -0.72 -5.19
N MET A 33 -11.13 0.55 -4.83
CA MET A 33 -12.02 1.31 -3.95
C MET A 33 -13.44 1.43 -4.52
N LEU A 34 -13.57 1.37 -5.85
CA LEU A 34 -14.86 1.33 -6.54
C LEU A 34 -15.55 -0.05 -6.48
N ARG A 35 -14.81 -1.14 -6.26
CA ARG A 35 -15.30 -2.52 -6.47
C ARG A 35 -15.29 -3.40 -5.23
N ARG A 36 -14.59 -3.01 -4.16
CA ARG A 36 -14.31 -3.87 -2.99
C ARG A 36 -14.48 -3.10 -1.68
N PRO A 37 -14.85 -3.79 -0.59
CA PRO A 37 -14.99 -3.15 0.71
C PRO A 37 -13.62 -2.70 1.25
N PHE A 38 -13.62 -1.57 1.95
CA PHE A 38 -12.42 -0.87 2.42
C PHE A 38 -11.42 -1.76 3.18
N LYS A 39 -11.92 -2.60 4.09
CA LYS A 39 -11.06 -3.48 4.91
C LYS A 39 -10.30 -4.51 4.06
N VAL A 40 -10.91 -5.02 3.00
CA VAL A 40 -10.27 -5.99 2.08
C VAL A 40 -9.14 -5.31 1.32
N ILE A 41 -9.35 -4.06 0.89
CA ILE A 41 -8.33 -3.28 0.19
C ILE A 41 -7.16 -2.96 1.12
N ALA A 42 -7.43 -2.62 2.38
CA ALA A 42 -6.39 -2.37 3.39
C ALA A 42 -5.50 -3.61 3.60
N VAL A 43 -6.10 -4.81 3.69
CA VAL A 43 -5.36 -6.07 3.81
C VAL A 43 -4.57 -6.38 2.54
N ALA A 44 -5.16 -6.17 1.36
CA ALA A 44 -4.47 -6.37 0.09
C ALA A 44 -3.25 -5.45 -0.06
N LEU A 45 -3.40 -4.17 0.32
CA LEU A 45 -2.29 -3.22 0.31
C LEU A 45 -1.21 -3.61 1.33
N ALA A 46 -1.58 -4.03 2.54
CA ALA A 46 -0.64 -4.54 3.53
C ALA A 46 0.15 -5.76 3.01
N ASN A 47 -0.51 -6.69 2.32
CA ASN A 47 0.15 -7.83 1.71
C ASN A 47 1.14 -7.41 0.63
N LYS A 48 0.77 -6.44 -0.22
CA LYS A 48 1.67 -5.86 -1.23
C LYS A 48 2.92 -5.25 -0.58
N ILE A 49 2.76 -4.45 0.47
CA ILE A 49 3.89 -3.85 1.21
C ILE A 49 4.76 -4.95 1.84
N GLY A 50 4.15 -5.97 2.44
CA GLY A 50 4.89 -7.11 3.00
C GLY A 50 5.71 -7.89 1.97
N ARG A 51 5.23 -8.01 0.72
CA ARG A 51 5.99 -8.61 -0.39
C ARG A 51 7.15 -7.74 -0.86
N ILE A 52 6.97 -6.41 -0.89
CA ILE A 52 8.06 -5.47 -1.18
C ILE A 52 9.14 -5.59 -0.10
N ILE A 53 8.76 -5.51 1.17
CA ILE A 53 9.70 -5.64 2.30
C ILE A 53 10.47 -6.97 2.20
N TRP A 54 9.76 -8.08 1.98
CA TRP A 54 10.41 -9.38 1.82
C TRP A 54 11.40 -9.40 0.65
N ALA A 55 11.02 -8.87 -0.52
CA ALA A 55 11.91 -8.83 -1.67
C ALA A 55 13.16 -7.98 -1.41
N LEU A 56 13.03 -6.85 -0.71
CA LEU A 56 14.16 -6.01 -0.31
C LEU A 56 15.09 -6.76 0.66
N LEU A 57 14.52 -7.39 1.68
CA LEU A 57 15.28 -8.15 2.68
C LEU A 57 16.03 -9.33 2.05
N VAL A 58 15.41 -10.05 1.11
CA VAL A 58 16.03 -11.20 0.44
C VAL A 58 17.14 -10.76 -0.52
N ARG A 59 16.98 -9.62 -1.20
CA ARG A 59 17.97 -9.12 -2.16
C ARG A 59 19.08 -8.29 -1.52
N GLY A 60 18.89 -7.82 -0.29
CA GLY A 60 19.78 -6.84 0.35
C GLY A 60 19.72 -5.45 -0.30
N ASP A 61 18.72 -5.20 -1.15
CA ASP A 61 18.55 -3.95 -1.87
C ASP A 61 17.84 -2.89 -1.02
N SER A 62 18.11 -1.63 -1.32
CA SER A 62 17.40 -0.50 -0.73
C SER A 62 16.08 -0.22 -1.47
N TYR A 63 15.07 0.24 -0.74
CA TYR A 63 13.79 0.63 -1.33
C TYR A 63 13.99 1.79 -2.32
N ARG A 64 13.82 1.48 -3.61
CA ARG A 64 13.73 2.48 -4.67
C ARG A 64 12.26 2.75 -4.91
N GLY A 65 11.75 3.81 -4.28
CA GLY A 65 10.39 4.26 -4.52
C GLY A 65 10.18 4.50 -6.01
N ALA A 66 9.01 4.12 -6.53
CA ALA A 66 8.65 4.47 -7.90
C ALA A 66 8.78 5.99 -8.04
N LYS A 67 9.62 6.46 -8.98
CA LYS A 67 9.68 7.87 -9.37
C LYS A 67 8.24 8.30 -9.62
N MET A 68 7.69 9.18 -8.78
CA MET A 68 6.44 9.86 -9.13
C MET A 68 6.76 10.64 -10.39
N ILE A 69 6.30 10.14 -11.53
CA ILE A 69 6.24 10.95 -12.74
C ILE A 69 5.13 11.95 -12.44
N VAL A 70 5.50 13.09 -11.85
CA VAL A 70 4.65 14.28 -11.86
C VAL A 70 4.64 14.70 -13.32
N GLN A 71 3.67 14.20 -14.09
CA GLN A 71 3.28 14.85 -15.32
C GLN A 71 2.55 16.12 -14.89
N ALA A 72 3.24 17.24 -15.06
CA ALA A 72 2.64 18.57 -15.18
C ALA A 72 2.14 18.75 -16.61
#